data_AF-A0A849K9Y0-F1
#
_entry.id   AF-A0A849K9Y0-F1
#
_cell.length_a   1.000
_cell.length_b   1.000
_cell.length_c   1.000
_cell.angle_alpha   90.00
_cell.angle_beta   90.00
_cell.angle_gamma   90.00
#
_symmetry.space_group_name_H-M   'P 1'
#
loop_
_entity.id
_entity.type
_entity.pdbx_description
1 polymer ?
#
loop_
_entity_poly.entity_id
_entity_poly.type
_entity_poly.pdbx_seq_one_letter_code
_entity_poly.pdbx_strand_id
1 'polypeptide(L)'
;MPRGTTPALPVRVRTVLRDTFGLTRLRPGQAAVIERVLAGQATLAVMPTGAGKSLCYQLPALLLEGRTVVVSPLIALMKDQCESLRALGIAAVQVNSAIDSEEERAAEQAVADGSAKIIMTTPERLADPGFQEMLQAHPVALLAVDEAHCISHWGHDFRPAFLEIAHALPRLGKPIVLALTATATDDIAADICKQLGIPENGVVNTSSYRPNLDLRVVAVADESEKLAQVLKLVGATPGSGIVYTATVKAAHAVHEALQDAGEPAGLYHGKLSPQERGAAQDAFMGGHCRVMVATNAFGLGIDKADIRFVLHYQLPATLESYYQEAGRAGRDGETAKCTLLFLRGDKAIQQFFMAGRYPGEEDATAIVQALQDKPAEAEAWSLPLLQAKVGRPKSKLQVALGLLRKDRIVAMARDGTLRLLKTGAFGERLRELTEGYGKKRDLDREALERMVFYAQTGQCRWRVLLEHLEDGSPLERCEHCDNCRRIKAHEAVVEDLLRRNGEVGDDAVVEEETSGPTVFTRGDLVEVRRYGRGVVEEASGTQVTVVFADRSRRSFLPEFVRRAKARSGKAGAVAAAP
;
A
#
# COMPACT_ATOMS: atom_id res chain seq x y z
N MET A 1 26.60 -14.75 8.54
CA MET A 1 26.65 -14.62 7.07
C MET A 1 28.04 -14.08 6.68
N PRO A 2 28.83 -14.81 5.89
CA PRO A 2 30.14 -14.31 5.45
C PRO A 2 29.91 -13.10 4.53
N ARG A 3 30.74 -12.05 4.70
CA ARG A 3 30.71 -10.85 3.87
C ARG A 3 31.16 -11.24 2.45
N GLY A 4 30.20 -11.60 1.60
CA GLY A 4 30.44 -11.81 0.17
C GLY A 4 31.01 -10.54 -0.45
N THR A 5 32.21 -10.62 -0.98
CA THR A 5 32.83 -9.56 -1.78
C THR A 5 31.91 -9.25 -2.96
N THR A 6 31.29 -8.08 -2.94
CA THR A 6 30.49 -7.56 -4.06
C THR A 6 31.42 -7.51 -5.28
N PRO A 7 31.05 -8.12 -6.43
CA PRO A 7 31.87 -8.00 -7.63
C PRO A 7 32.08 -6.51 -7.95
N ALA A 8 33.32 -6.15 -8.30
CA ALA A 8 33.64 -4.78 -8.62
C ALA A 8 32.88 -4.36 -9.89
N LEU A 9 32.08 -3.29 -9.79
CA LEU A 9 31.34 -2.74 -10.92
C LEU A 9 32.25 -2.50 -12.13
N PRO A 10 31.80 -2.82 -13.36
CA PRO A 10 32.57 -2.55 -14.57
C PRO A 10 33.04 -1.09 -14.62
N VAL A 11 34.27 -0.85 -15.10
CA VAL A 11 34.89 0.50 -15.13
C VAL A 11 33.97 1.52 -15.79
N ARG A 12 33.32 1.16 -16.90
CA ARG A 12 32.38 2.01 -17.64
C ARG A 12 31.17 2.46 -16.78
N VAL A 13 30.63 1.57 -15.95
CA VAL A 13 29.52 1.89 -15.02
C VAL A 13 29.97 2.89 -13.97
N ARG A 14 31.16 2.69 -13.39
CA ARG A 14 31.72 3.60 -12.38
C ARG A 14 32.01 4.99 -12.95
N THR A 15 32.51 5.06 -14.18
CA THR A 15 32.78 6.32 -14.87
C THR A 15 31.50 7.12 -15.06
N VAL A 16 30.45 6.54 -15.65
CA VAL A 16 29.16 7.24 -15.85
C VAL A 16 28.51 7.63 -14.52
N LEU A 17 28.56 6.74 -13.52
CA LEU A 17 28.00 7.00 -12.19
C LEU A 17 28.62 8.24 -11.53
N ARG A 18 29.95 8.39 -11.64
CA ARG A 18 30.68 9.52 -11.05
C ARG A 18 30.57 10.77 -11.91
N ASP A 19 30.85 10.66 -13.21
CA ASP A 19 31.06 11.81 -14.08
C ASP A 19 29.74 12.46 -14.52
N THR A 20 28.65 11.68 -14.63
CA THR A 20 27.33 12.20 -15.00
C THR A 20 26.42 12.40 -13.79
N PHE A 21 26.33 11.41 -12.89
CA PHE A 21 25.39 11.48 -11.77
C PHE A 21 26.00 12.02 -10.47
N GLY A 22 27.32 12.25 -10.42
CA GLY A 22 28.00 12.73 -9.21
C GLY A 22 28.00 11.73 -8.05
N LEU A 23 27.69 10.45 -8.31
CA LEU A 23 27.55 9.42 -7.29
C LEU A 23 28.83 8.59 -7.17
N THR A 24 29.22 8.27 -5.94
CA THR A 24 30.44 7.49 -5.67
C THR A 24 30.19 6.00 -5.56
N ARG A 25 28.95 5.59 -5.24
CA ARG A 25 28.54 4.20 -5.04
C ARG A 25 27.08 3.98 -5.40
N LEU A 26 26.78 2.78 -5.89
CA LEU A 26 25.40 2.31 -6.02
C LEU A 26 24.83 1.93 -4.65
N ARG A 27 23.53 2.15 -4.47
CA ARG A 27 22.75 1.64 -3.33
C ARG A 27 22.60 0.11 -3.45
N PRO A 28 22.35 -0.60 -2.33
CA PRO A 28 22.09 -2.04 -2.37
C PRO A 28 21.02 -2.40 -3.41
N GLY A 29 21.25 -3.48 -4.17
CA GLY A 29 20.33 -3.97 -5.20
C GLY A 29 20.44 -3.31 -6.57
N GLN A 30 20.83 -2.03 -6.66
CA GLN A 30 20.96 -1.33 -7.95
C GLN A 30 21.97 -2.02 -8.89
N ALA A 31 23.10 -2.49 -8.35
CA ALA A 31 24.13 -3.18 -9.13
C ALA A 31 23.58 -4.41 -9.86
N ALA A 32 22.86 -5.27 -9.14
CA ALA A 32 22.28 -6.49 -9.70
C ALA A 32 21.29 -6.19 -10.83
N VAL A 33 20.46 -5.15 -10.69
CA VAL A 33 19.52 -4.73 -11.74
C VAL A 33 20.28 -4.20 -12.96
N ILE A 34 21.21 -3.27 -12.75
CA ILE A 34 21.99 -2.64 -13.82
C ILE A 34 22.80 -3.68 -14.60
N GLU A 35 23.45 -4.62 -13.92
CA GLU A 35 24.25 -5.68 -14.56
C GLU A 35 23.41 -6.57 -15.47
N ARG A 36 22.21 -6.98 -15.02
CA ARG A 36 21.29 -7.77 -15.84
C ARG A 36 20.81 -7.02 -17.07
N VAL A 37 20.42 -5.75 -16.89
CA VAL A 37 19.96 -4.91 -18.01
C VAL A 37 21.07 -4.72 -19.03
N LEU A 38 22.30 -4.44 -18.60
CA LEU A 38 23.45 -4.33 -19.50
C LEU A 38 23.83 -5.65 -20.17
N ALA A 39 23.51 -6.79 -19.56
CA ALA A 39 23.65 -8.12 -20.16
C ALA A 39 22.51 -8.47 -21.14
N GLY A 40 21.58 -7.55 -21.42
CA GLY A 40 20.46 -7.78 -22.32
C GLY A 40 19.33 -8.61 -21.73
N GLN A 41 19.28 -8.77 -20.41
CA GLN A 41 18.32 -9.64 -19.74
C GLN A 41 17.11 -8.87 -19.22
N ALA A 42 15.92 -9.31 -19.61
CA ALA A 42 14.67 -8.79 -19.07
C ALA A 42 14.63 -8.98 -17.54
N THR A 43 14.19 -7.94 -16.83
CA THR A 43 14.32 -7.87 -15.37
C THR A 43 13.11 -7.20 -14.73
N LEU A 44 12.59 -7.79 -13.65
CA LEU A 44 11.65 -7.15 -12.73
C LEU A 44 12.42 -6.75 -11.47
N ALA A 45 12.52 -5.45 -11.21
CA ALA A 45 13.15 -4.90 -10.01
C ALA A 45 12.08 -4.51 -8.98
N VAL A 46 11.95 -5.31 -7.91
CA VAL A 46 11.13 -4.97 -6.74
C VAL A 46 12.05 -4.31 -5.71
N MET A 47 11.96 -2.99 -5.62
CA MET A 47 12.90 -2.19 -4.82
C MET A 47 12.17 -1.13 -3.98
N PRO A 48 12.51 -0.96 -2.69
CA PRO A 48 11.79 -0.06 -1.80
C PRO A 48 11.69 1.38 -2.33
N THR A 49 10.73 2.13 -1.80
CA THR A 49 10.69 3.58 -2.01
C THR A 49 11.99 4.20 -1.51
N GLY A 50 12.55 5.13 -2.30
CA GLY A 50 13.87 5.71 -2.00
C GLY A 50 15.06 4.81 -2.35
N ALA A 51 14.89 3.61 -2.91
CA ALA A 51 16.03 2.77 -3.34
C ALA A 51 16.81 3.33 -4.55
N GLY A 52 16.32 4.43 -5.17
CA GLY A 52 16.91 4.99 -6.38
C GLY A 52 16.60 4.17 -7.63
N LYS A 53 15.35 3.71 -7.78
CA LYS A 53 14.89 2.92 -8.94
C LYS A 53 15.21 3.57 -10.28
N SER A 54 15.09 4.90 -10.37
CA SER A 54 15.32 5.63 -11.62
C SER A 54 16.72 5.44 -12.18
N LEU A 55 17.74 5.37 -11.31
CA LEU A 55 19.12 5.14 -11.74
C LEU A 55 19.28 3.79 -12.47
N CYS A 56 18.44 2.80 -12.15
CA CYS A 56 18.49 1.48 -12.77
C CYS A 56 18.11 1.46 -14.25
N TYR A 57 17.39 2.47 -14.78
CA TYR A 57 17.23 2.66 -16.23
C TYR A 57 18.05 3.83 -16.77
N GLN A 58 18.25 4.89 -15.98
CA GLN A 58 18.99 6.08 -16.44
C GLN A 58 20.47 5.77 -16.72
N LEU A 59 21.13 4.98 -15.87
CA LEU A 59 22.52 4.62 -16.09
C LEU A 59 22.68 3.67 -17.30
N PRO A 60 21.91 2.57 -17.42
CA PRO A 60 21.97 1.75 -18.63
C PRO A 60 21.60 2.49 -19.90
N ALA A 61 20.67 3.46 -19.85
CA ALA A 61 20.33 4.27 -21.01
C ALA A 61 21.59 4.89 -21.65
N LEU A 62 22.51 5.43 -20.84
CA LEU A 62 23.74 6.06 -21.32
C LEU A 62 24.81 5.07 -21.83
N LEU A 63 24.71 3.79 -21.44
CA LEU A 63 25.68 2.77 -21.80
C LEU A 63 25.24 1.90 -22.99
N LEU A 64 23.92 1.77 -23.21
CA LEU A 64 23.34 1.01 -24.32
C LEU A 64 23.32 1.83 -25.61
N GLU A 65 23.53 1.15 -26.73
CA GLU A 65 23.36 1.72 -28.07
C GLU A 65 21.87 1.76 -28.44
N GLY A 66 21.36 2.94 -28.80
CA GLY A 66 19.93 3.19 -29.03
C GLY A 66 19.28 4.01 -27.92
N ARG A 67 17.94 4.11 -27.97
CA ARG A 67 17.15 4.98 -27.08
C ARG A 67 16.53 4.20 -25.93
N THR A 68 16.20 4.89 -24.85
CA THR A 68 15.42 4.31 -23.75
C THR A 68 14.03 4.92 -23.72
N VAL A 69 13.00 4.07 -23.75
CA VAL A 69 11.61 4.49 -23.53
C VAL A 69 11.24 4.16 -22.09
N VAL A 70 10.72 5.13 -21.35
CA VAL A 70 10.27 4.98 -19.97
C VAL A 70 8.77 5.21 -19.91
N VAL A 71 8.01 4.18 -19.54
CA VAL A 71 6.56 4.26 -19.34
C VAL A 71 6.28 4.50 -17.88
N SER A 72 5.57 5.59 -17.56
CA SER A 72 5.21 5.93 -16.18
C SER A 72 3.75 6.41 -16.13
N PRO A 73 2.98 6.12 -15.07
CA PRO A 73 1.62 6.65 -14.92
C PRO A 73 1.57 8.15 -14.55
N LEU A 74 2.73 8.78 -14.33
CA LEU A 74 2.88 9.98 -13.51
C LEU A 74 3.48 11.13 -14.29
N ILE A 75 2.63 11.88 -14.98
CA ILE A 75 3.05 13.01 -15.81
C ILE A 75 3.89 14.03 -15.02
N ALA A 76 3.49 14.37 -13.79
CA ALA A 76 4.24 15.32 -12.96
C ALA A 76 5.67 14.82 -12.65
N LEU A 77 5.82 13.52 -12.34
CA LEU A 77 7.13 12.90 -12.12
C LEU A 77 7.98 12.89 -13.40
N MET A 78 7.35 12.64 -14.54
CA MET A 78 8.04 12.62 -15.83
C MET A 78 8.67 13.99 -16.12
N LYS A 79 7.93 15.08 -15.86
CA LYS A 79 8.45 16.44 -16.00
C LYS A 79 9.69 16.66 -15.13
N ASP A 80 9.59 16.40 -13.83
CA ASP A 80 10.69 16.61 -12.86
C ASP A 80 11.92 15.77 -13.22
N GLN A 81 11.73 14.53 -13.66
CA GLN A 81 12.84 13.67 -14.09
C GLN A 81 13.45 14.14 -15.41
N CYS A 82 12.65 14.56 -16.39
CA CYS A 82 13.18 15.13 -17.64
C CYS A 82 13.97 16.41 -17.41
N GLU A 83 13.51 17.30 -16.53
CA GLU A 83 14.26 18.50 -16.12
C GLU A 83 15.59 18.12 -15.44
N SER A 84 15.55 17.18 -14.50
CA SER A 84 16.76 16.69 -13.82
C SER A 84 17.76 16.06 -14.79
N LEU A 85 17.30 15.26 -15.75
CA LEU A 85 18.15 14.64 -16.77
C LEU A 85 18.74 15.68 -17.72
N ARG A 86 17.95 16.67 -18.16
CA ARG A 86 18.42 17.78 -19.01
C ARG A 86 19.47 18.63 -18.30
N ALA A 87 19.32 18.88 -16.99
CA ALA A 87 20.32 19.57 -16.18
C ALA A 87 21.66 18.82 -16.10
N LEU A 88 21.64 17.49 -16.26
CA LEU A 88 22.84 16.65 -16.37
C LEU A 88 23.37 16.53 -17.81
N GLY A 89 22.80 17.28 -18.76
CA GLY A 89 23.19 17.24 -20.18
C GLY A 89 22.65 16.03 -20.95
N ILE A 90 21.68 15.31 -20.40
CA ILE A 90 21.07 14.13 -21.04
C ILE A 90 19.84 14.59 -21.83
N ALA A 91 19.81 14.27 -23.13
CA ALA A 91 18.68 14.56 -24.01
C ALA A 91 17.45 13.71 -23.61
N ALA A 92 16.64 14.23 -22.69
CA ALA A 92 15.41 13.63 -22.21
C ALA A 92 14.20 14.46 -22.62
N VAL A 93 13.17 13.78 -23.14
CA VAL A 93 11.89 14.39 -23.54
C VAL A 93 10.73 13.65 -22.91
N GLN A 94 9.63 14.37 -22.68
CA GLN A 94 8.35 13.79 -22.27
C GLN A 94 7.36 13.88 -23.43
N VAL A 95 6.59 12.81 -23.65
CA VAL A 95 5.53 12.76 -24.66
C VAL A 95 4.25 12.27 -24.00
N ASN A 96 3.34 13.20 -23.73
CA ASN A 96 2.04 12.96 -23.10
C ASN A 96 1.05 14.08 -23.47
N SER A 97 -0.24 13.89 -23.20
CA SER A 97 -1.29 14.84 -23.60
C SER A 97 -1.41 16.11 -22.74
N ALA A 98 -0.56 16.29 -21.74
CA ALA A 98 -0.64 17.38 -20.79
C ALA A 98 0.45 18.45 -20.98
N ILE A 99 1.38 18.26 -21.92
CA ILE A 99 2.36 19.28 -22.31
C ILE A 99 1.75 20.23 -23.34
N ASP A 100 2.30 21.45 -23.45
CA ASP A 100 1.81 22.41 -24.42
C ASP A 100 2.18 22.00 -25.86
N SER A 101 1.51 22.61 -26.84
CA SER A 101 1.66 22.23 -28.24
C SER A 101 3.05 22.49 -28.83
N GLU A 102 3.83 23.39 -28.23
CA GLU A 102 5.19 23.71 -28.70
C GLU A 102 6.18 22.69 -28.15
N GLU A 103 6.12 22.41 -26.85
CA GLU A 103 6.87 21.34 -26.19
C GLU A 103 6.57 19.97 -26.79
N GLU A 104 5.30 19.67 -27.09
CA GLU A 104 4.91 18.41 -27.75
C GLU A 104 5.59 18.28 -29.10
N ARG A 105 5.56 19.33 -29.91
CA ARG A 105 6.13 19.32 -31.26
C ARG A 105 7.64 19.19 -31.24
N ALA A 106 8.31 19.86 -30.29
CA ALA A 106 9.75 19.73 -30.09
C ALA A 106 10.13 18.33 -29.60
N ALA A 107 9.34 17.74 -28.69
CA ALA A 107 9.55 16.38 -28.22
C ALA A 107 9.36 15.35 -29.34
N GLU A 108 8.28 15.46 -30.13
CA GLU A 108 8.02 14.59 -31.28
C GLU A 108 9.12 14.71 -32.33
N GLN A 109 9.62 15.91 -32.61
CA GLN A 109 10.74 16.11 -33.52
C GLN A 109 12.01 15.41 -33.01
N ALA A 110 12.34 15.56 -31.73
CA ALA A 110 13.49 14.89 -31.12
C ALA A 110 13.37 13.35 -31.08
N VAL A 111 12.14 12.83 -31.01
CA VAL A 111 11.88 11.40 -31.15
C VAL A 111 12.04 10.97 -32.62
N ALA A 112 11.54 11.77 -33.56
CA ALA A 112 11.56 11.44 -34.98
C ALA A 112 12.96 11.49 -35.61
N ASP A 113 13.83 12.42 -35.16
CA ASP A 113 15.21 12.55 -35.65
C ASP A 113 16.25 11.74 -34.84
N GLY A 114 15.80 11.12 -33.74
CA GLY A 114 16.62 10.26 -32.91
C GLY A 114 17.53 11.00 -31.91
N SER A 115 17.43 12.32 -31.80
CA SER A 115 18.21 13.12 -30.84
C SER A 115 17.79 12.90 -29.38
N ALA A 116 16.56 12.44 -29.12
CA ALA A 116 16.12 12.05 -27.79
C ALA A 116 16.75 10.73 -27.32
N LYS A 117 17.55 10.78 -26.25
CA LYS A 117 18.19 9.60 -25.64
C LYS A 117 17.25 8.85 -24.68
N ILE A 118 16.48 9.59 -23.89
CA ILE A 118 15.47 9.07 -22.97
C ILE A 118 14.12 9.68 -23.31
N ILE A 119 13.11 8.84 -23.56
CA ILE A 119 11.76 9.24 -23.95
C ILE A 119 10.82 8.78 -22.85
N MET A 120 10.29 9.72 -22.06
CA MET A 120 9.29 9.43 -21.05
C MET A 120 7.89 9.54 -21.65
N THR A 121 7.04 8.55 -21.43
CA THR A 121 5.67 8.55 -21.97
C THR A 121 4.68 7.90 -21.01
N THR A 122 3.38 8.08 -21.25
CA THR A 122 2.32 7.41 -20.51
C THR A 122 1.93 6.09 -21.20
N PRO A 123 1.32 5.14 -20.49
CA PRO A 123 0.82 3.91 -21.11
C PRO A 123 -0.19 4.18 -22.23
N GLU A 124 -1.07 5.18 -22.06
CA GLU A 124 -2.07 5.56 -23.05
C GLU A 124 -1.43 6.10 -24.33
N ARG A 125 -0.37 6.91 -24.20
CA ARG A 125 0.35 7.44 -25.37
C ARG A 125 1.20 6.36 -26.04
N LEU A 126 1.80 5.45 -25.28
CA LEU A 126 2.51 4.31 -25.86
C LEU A 126 1.59 3.40 -26.69
N ALA A 127 0.30 3.32 -26.34
CA ALA A 127 -0.68 2.52 -27.08
C ALA A 127 -1.07 3.13 -28.44
N ASP A 128 -0.73 4.40 -28.69
CA ASP A 128 -1.02 5.10 -29.95
C ASP A 128 -0.15 4.53 -31.10
N PRO A 129 -0.76 3.98 -32.17
CA PRO A 129 -0.02 3.45 -33.32
C PRO A 129 0.90 4.47 -33.98
N GLY A 130 0.49 5.74 -34.10
CA GLY A 130 1.32 6.76 -34.74
C GLY A 130 2.59 7.07 -33.94
N PHE A 131 2.48 7.05 -32.61
CA PHE A 131 3.64 7.21 -31.74
C PHE A 131 4.56 5.99 -31.80
N GLN A 132 4.01 4.77 -31.88
CA GLN A 132 4.80 3.55 -32.06
C GLN A 132 5.57 3.55 -33.39
N GLU A 133 4.97 4.03 -34.48
CA GLU A 133 5.65 4.21 -35.78
C GLU A 133 6.81 5.21 -35.67
N MET A 134 6.61 6.33 -34.96
CA MET A 134 7.68 7.30 -34.69
C MET A 134 8.83 6.68 -33.87
N LEU A 135 8.51 5.85 -32.88
CA LEU A 135 9.51 5.11 -32.09
C LEU A 135 10.25 4.05 -32.90
N GLN A 136 9.69 3.56 -34.01
CA GLN A 136 10.38 2.59 -34.88
C GLN A 136 11.47 3.22 -35.76
N ALA A 137 11.42 4.54 -35.98
CA ALA A 137 12.38 5.24 -36.85
C ALA A 137 13.84 5.10 -36.37
N HIS A 138 14.06 4.89 -35.06
CA HIS A 138 15.38 4.65 -34.49
C HIS A 138 15.32 3.55 -33.41
N PRO A 139 16.38 2.74 -33.23
CA PRO A 139 16.39 1.62 -32.29
C PRO A 139 16.05 2.02 -30.84
N VAL A 140 15.15 1.27 -30.23
CA VAL A 140 14.90 1.32 -28.78
C VAL A 140 15.69 0.17 -28.14
N ALA A 141 16.65 0.52 -27.28
CA ALA A 141 17.51 -0.45 -26.60
C ALA A 141 16.85 -1.01 -25.34
N LEU A 142 16.13 -0.14 -24.62
CA LEU A 142 15.55 -0.42 -23.31
C LEU A 142 14.14 0.16 -23.23
N LEU A 143 13.19 -0.67 -22.81
CA LEU A 143 11.87 -0.25 -22.35
C LEU A 143 11.82 -0.40 -20.83
N ALA A 144 11.80 0.71 -20.12
CA ALA A 144 11.58 0.74 -18.68
C ALA A 144 10.09 0.97 -18.40
N VAL A 145 9.50 0.15 -17.52
CA VAL A 145 8.12 0.31 -17.06
C VAL A 145 8.17 0.63 -15.56
N ASP A 146 7.91 1.89 -15.23
CA ASP A 146 7.84 2.37 -13.85
C ASP A 146 6.44 2.09 -13.25
N GLU A 147 6.39 1.92 -11.94
CA GLU A 147 5.20 1.47 -11.21
C GLU A 147 4.53 0.25 -11.84
N ALA A 148 5.33 -0.76 -12.20
CA ALA A 148 4.89 -1.95 -12.93
C ALA A 148 3.77 -2.74 -12.22
N HIS A 149 3.54 -2.53 -10.92
CA HIS A 149 2.39 -3.09 -10.21
C HIS A 149 1.04 -2.68 -10.82
N CYS A 150 0.96 -1.56 -11.56
CA CYS A 150 -0.23 -1.13 -12.28
C CYS A 150 -0.67 -2.10 -13.39
N ILE A 151 0.23 -2.96 -13.87
CA ILE A 151 -0.06 -4.01 -14.86
C ILE A 151 -0.97 -5.09 -14.27
N SER A 152 -0.77 -5.44 -13.00
CA SER A 152 -1.46 -6.57 -12.38
C SER A 152 -2.84 -6.18 -11.90
N HIS A 153 -3.84 -7.02 -12.19
CA HIS A 153 -5.21 -6.84 -11.70
C HIS A 153 -5.30 -6.99 -10.17
N TRP A 154 -4.34 -7.71 -9.59
CA TRP A 154 -4.13 -7.94 -8.16
C TRP A 154 -3.33 -6.80 -7.51
N GLY A 155 -2.76 -5.89 -8.32
CA GLY A 155 -2.12 -4.68 -7.84
C GLY A 155 -3.12 -3.71 -7.21
N HIS A 156 -2.64 -2.97 -6.20
CA HIS A 156 -3.43 -1.98 -5.47
C HIS A 156 -3.83 -0.74 -6.30
N ASP A 157 -3.13 -0.47 -7.41
CA ASP A 157 -3.44 0.60 -8.38
C ASP A 157 -3.48 0.07 -9.83
N PHE A 158 -4.26 -0.98 -10.09
CA PHE A 158 -4.43 -1.54 -11.44
C PHE A 158 -4.92 -0.48 -12.45
N ARG A 159 -4.24 -0.38 -13.59
CA ARG A 159 -4.58 0.53 -14.70
C ARG A 159 -4.67 -0.22 -16.02
N PRO A 160 -5.86 -0.30 -16.66
CA PRO A 160 -6.04 -1.04 -17.91
C PRO A 160 -5.05 -0.66 -19.04
N ALA A 161 -4.65 0.61 -19.13
CA ALA A 161 -3.73 1.08 -20.17
C ALA A 161 -2.33 0.43 -20.09
N PHE A 162 -1.91 -0.06 -18.93
CA PHE A 162 -0.63 -0.78 -18.77
C PHE A 162 -0.62 -2.14 -19.49
N LEU A 163 -1.78 -2.75 -19.72
CA LEU A 163 -1.86 -4.02 -20.45
C LEU A 163 -1.40 -3.86 -21.91
N GLU A 164 -1.53 -2.66 -22.48
CA GLU A 164 -1.13 -2.38 -23.86
C GLU A 164 0.40 -2.33 -24.05
N ILE A 165 1.18 -2.21 -22.97
CA ILE A 165 2.65 -2.20 -23.03
C ILE A 165 3.17 -3.51 -23.64
N ALA A 166 2.59 -4.64 -23.26
CA ALA A 166 2.95 -5.95 -23.80
C ALA A 166 2.71 -6.02 -25.32
N HIS A 167 1.63 -5.39 -25.81
CA HIS A 167 1.31 -5.33 -27.24
C HIS A 167 2.26 -4.41 -28.03
N ALA A 168 2.86 -3.41 -27.37
CA ALA A 168 3.84 -2.52 -28.00
C ALA A 168 5.22 -3.18 -28.21
N LEU A 169 5.60 -4.17 -27.40
CA LEU A 169 6.94 -4.79 -27.43
C LEU A 169 7.40 -5.27 -28.82
N PRO A 170 6.59 -6.01 -29.61
CA PRO A 170 7.02 -6.44 -30.95
C PRO A 170 7.24 -5.27 -31.90
N ARG A 171 6.43 -4.21 -31.76
CA ARG A 171 6.51 -3.00 -32.59
C ARG A 171 7.74 -2.17 -32.24
N LEU A 172 8.20 -2.20 -31.00
CA LEU A 172 9.44 -1.50 -30.59
C LEU A 172 10.73 -2.24 -30.95
N GLY A 173 10.64 -3.37 -31.70
CA GLY A 173 11.82 -4.17 -32.05
C GLY A 173 12.31 -5.09 -30.94
N LYS A 174 11.45 -5.43 -29.96
CA LYS A 174 11.76 -6.27 -28.78
C LYS A 174 12.95 -5.74 -27.96
N PRO A 175 12.84 -4.53 -27.40
CA PRO A 175 13.88 -3.97 -26.55
C PRO A 175 14.08 -4.81 -25.28
N ILE A 176 15.19 -4.56 -24.56
CA ILE A 176 15.38 -5.08 -23.21
C ILE A 176 14.27 -4.51 -22.32
N VAL A 177 13.59 -5.35 -21.53
CA VAL A 177 12.49 -4.92 -20.66
C VAL A 177 12.98 -4.82 -19.22
N LEU A 178 12.80 -3.65 -18.61
CA LEU A 178 13.02 -3.43 -17.18
C LEU A 178 11.71 -2.96 -16.54
N ALA A 179 11.08 -3.81 -15.74
CA ALA A 179 9.94 -3.42 -14.91
C ALA A 179 10.43 -3.00 -13.52
N LEU A 180 9.93 -1.88 -12.99
CA LEU A 180 10.30 -1.38 -11.68
C LEU A 180 9.05 -1.14 -10.83
N THR A 181 9.08 -1.56 -9.57
CA THR A 181 8.00 -1.27 -8.61
C THR A 181 8.54 -1.19 -7.19
N ALA A 182 7.86 -0.41 -6.34
CA ALA A 182 8.14 -0.36 -4.91
C ALA A 182 7.58 -1.53 -4.12
N THR A 183 6.49 -2.10 -4.61
CA THR A 183 5.66 -3.07 -3.89
C THR A 183 5.12 -4.07 -4.90
N ALA A 184 5.46 -5.34 -4.72
CA ALA A 184 4.85 -6.46 -5.43
C ALA A 184 4.96 -7.70 -4.54
N THR A 185 3.82 -8.29 -4.21
CA THR A 185 3.76 -9.65 -3.67
C THR A 185 4.14 -10.65 -4.76
N ASP A 186 4.37 -11.90 -4.40
CA ASP A 186 4.76 -12.95 -5.35
C ASP A 186 3.74 -13.14 -6.48
N ASP A 187 2.44 -13.08 -6.18
CA ASP A 187 1.37 -13.13 -7.19
C ASP A 187 1.43 -11.95 -8.17
N ILE A 188 1.67 -10.73 -7.65
CA ILE A 188 1.80 -9.52 -8.47
C ILE A 188 3.05 -9.61 -9.34
N ALA A 189 4.17 -10.05 -8.77
CA ALA A 189 5.44 -10.21 -9.48
C ALA A 189 5.31 -11.25 -10.61
N ALA A 190 4.69 -12.39 -10.34
CA ALA A 190 4.43 -13.43 -11.34
C ALA A 190 3.56 -12.92 -12.50
N ASP A 191 2.50 -12.16 -12.21
CA ASP A 191 1.62 -11.57 -13.23
C ASP A 191 2.37 -10.53 -14.09
N ILE A 192 3.16 -9.63 -13.47
CA ILE A 192 4.01 -8.68 -14.21
C ILE A 192 4.98 -9.42 -15.13
N CYS A 193 5.68 -10.44 -14.59
CA CYS A 193 6.66 -11.21 -15.34
C CYS A 193 6.02 -11.91 -16.55
N LYS A 194 4.86 -12.54 -16.35
CA LYS A 194 4.09 -13.18 -17.42
C LYS A 194 3.69 -12.20 -18.51
N GLN A 195 3.17 -11.03 -18.14
CA GLN A 195 2.67 -10.05 -19.12
C GLN A 195 3.80 -9.39 -19.91
N LEU A 196 4.95 -9.13 -19.29
CA LEU A 196 6.10 -8.49 -19.93
C LEU A 196 7.14 -9.46 -20.52
N GLY A 197 6.91 -10.77 -20.40
CA GLY A 197 7.84 -11.79 -20.89
C GLY A 197 9.16 -11.83 -20.12
N ILE A 198 9.14 -11.48 -18.83
CA ILE A 198 10.31 -11.55 -17.94
C ILE A 198 10.39 -12.98 -17.39
N PRO A 199 11.53 -13.67 -17.51
CA PRO A 199 11.68 -15.02 -16.96
C PRO A 199 11.64 -15.00 -15.43
N GLU A 200 11.29 -16.12 -14.80
CA GLU A 200 11.19 -16.23 -13.32
C GLU A 200 12.51 -15.87 -12.62
N ASN A 201 13.66 -16.27 -13.18
CA ASN A 201 14.99 -15.89 -12.68
C ASN A 201 15.38 -14.42 -12.99
N GLY A 202 14.43 -13.66 -13.55
CA GLY A 202 14.52 -12.24 -13.86
C GLY A 202 14.02 -11.32 -12.76
N VAL A 203 13.53 -11.86 -11.66
CA VAL A 203 13.11 -11.06 -10.51
C VAL A 203 14.32 -10.73 -9.64
N VAL A 204 14.60 -9.44 -9.47
CA VAL A 204 15.51 -8.90 -8.46
C VAL A 204 14.66 -8.26 -7.37
N ASN A 205 14.44 -9.02 -6.28
CA ASN A 205 13.75 -8.53 -5.10
C ASN A 205 14.77 -8.08 -4.05
N THR A 206 14.68 -6.82 -3.64
CA THR A 206 15.51 -6.25 -2.59
C THR A 206 14.63 -5.99 -1.37
N SER A 207 15.16 -6.21 -0.17
CA SER A 207 14.34 -6.06 1.04
C SER A 207 13.77 -4.64 1.17
N SER A 208 12.48 -4.59 1.49
CA SER A 208 11.68 -3.41 1.82
C SER A 208 12.05 -2.83 3.18
N TYR A 209 12.89 -3.51 3.96
CA TYR A 209 13.28 -3.05 5.27
C TYR A 209 14.07 -1.74 5.20
N ARG A 210 13.55 -0.70 5.85
CA ARG A 210 14.19 0.62 5.96
C ARG A 210 14.48 0.94 7.41
N PRO A 211 15.71 0.64 7.90
CA PRO A 211 16.04 0.78 9.32
C PRO A 211 15.94 2.22 9.83
N ASN A 212 16.00 3.22 8.93
CA ASN A 212 15.91 4.63 9.28
C ASN A 212 14.47 5.12 9.51
N LEU A 213 13.43 4.34 9.20
CA LEU A 213 12.04 4.73 9.45
C LEU A 213 11.55 4.21 10.79
N ASP A 214 11.27 5.14 11.70
CA ASP A 214 10.69 4.89 13.01
C ASP A 214 9.16 4.81 12.89
N LEU A 215 8.64 3.59 12.83
CA LEU A 215 7.21 3.31 12.64
C LEU A 215 6.46 3.33 13.98
N ARG A 216 5.34 4.06 14.01
CA ARG A 216 4.51 4.24 15.22
C ARG A 216 3.03 4.24 14.90
N VAL A 217 2.22 3.72 15.82
CA VAL A 217 0.77 3.89 15.80
C VAL A 217 0.31 4.47 17.13
N VAL A 218 -0.42 5.58 17.08
CA VAL A 218 -1.01 6.25 18.24
C VAL A 218 -2.51 6.05 18.17
N ALA A 219 -3.06 5.26 19.09
CA ALA A 219 -4.50 5.13 19.22
C ALA A 219 -5.07 6.41 19.84
N VAL A 220 -6.18 6.90 19.29
CA VAL A 220 -6.87 8.12 19.73
C VAL A 220 -8.36 7.83 19.93
N ALA A 221 -8.99 8.57 20.84
CA ALA A 221 -10.39 8.39 21.23
C ALA A 221 -11.36 9.03 20.24
N ASP A 222 -11.02 10.21 19.71
CA ASP A 222 -11.89 10.99 18.83
C ASP A 222 -11.10 11.91 17.86
N GLU A 223 -11.81 12.64 17.01
CA GLU A 223 -11.23 13.58 16.04
C GLU A 223 -10.53 14.78 16.69
N SER A 224 -10.98 15.22 17.86
CA SER A 224 -10.34 16.35 18.56
C SER A 224 -8.97 15.95 19.09
N GLU A 225 -8.85 14.73 19.61
CA GLU A 225 -7.56 14.17 20.01
C GLU A 225 -6.63 13.97 18.80
N LYS A 226 -7.14 13.53 17.64
CA LYS A 226 -6.30 13.46 16.42
C LYS A 226 -5.68 14.80 16.09
N LEU A 227 -6.49 15.86 16.05
CA LEU A 227 -6.01 17.19 15.68
C LEU A 227 -4.96 17.70 16.69
N ALA A 228 -5.21 17.50 17.99
CA ALA A 228 -4.24 17.81 19.04
C ALA A 228 -2.93 17.03 18.88
N GLN A 229 -3.00 15.75 18.51
CA GLN A 229 -1.81 14.94 18.24
C GLN A 229 -1.06 15.42 16.99
N VAL A 230 -1.75 15.85 15.93
CA VAL A 230 -1.10 16.45 14.75
C VAL A 230 -0.27 17.66 15.18
N LEU A 231 -0.89 18.64 15.84
CA LEU A 231 -0.20 19.86 16.26
C LEU A 231 1.00 19.55 17.15
N LYS A 232 0.83 18.64 18.12
CA LYS A 232 1.90 18.19 19.00
C LYS A 232 3.06 17.54 18.24
N LEU A 233 2.77 16.59 17.34
CA LEU A 233 3.80 15.82 16.64
C LEU A 233 4.54 16.67 15.60
N VAL A 234 3.81 17.56 14.91
CA VAL A 234 4.37 18.51 13.93
C VAL A 234 5.24 19.54 14.62
N GLY A 235 4.79 20.14 15.73
CA GLY A 235 5.58 21.11 16.49
C GLY A 235 6.82 20.51 17.15
N ALA A 236 6.75 19.23 17.57
CA ALA A 236 7.86 18.54 18.22
C ALA A 236 8.87 17.92 17.25
N THR A 237 8.65 17.99 15.92
CA THR A 237 9.53 17.35 14.93
C THR A 237 10.05 18.39 13.93
N PRO A 238 11.34 18.74 13.98
CA PRO A 238 11.91 19.69 13.03
C PRO A 238 12.05 19.08 11.62
N GLY A 239 12.20 19.96 10.64
CA GLY A 239 12.32 19.61 9.22
C GLY A 239 10.98 19.44 8.52
N SER A 240 11.03 19.11 7.23
CA SER A 240 9.83 18.98 6.41
C SER A 240 9.06 17.70 6.70
N GLY A 241 7.74 17.74 6.53
CA GLY A 241 6.89 16.57 6.73
C GLY A 241 5.61 16.56 5.92
N ILE A 242 4.97 15.40 5.86
CA ILE A 242 3.69 15.20 5.15
C ILE A 242 2.63 14.74 6.16
N VAL A 243 1.44 15.31 6.08
CA VAL A 243 0.25 14.84 6.81
C VAL A 243 -0.79 14.31 5.82
N TYR A 244 -0.94 12.99 5.79
CA TYR A 244 -1.90 12.30 4.94
C TYR A 244 -3.28 12.21 5.57
N THR A 245 -4.30 12.53 4.77
CA THR A 245 -5.71 12.38 5.12
C THR A 245 -6.43 11.56 4.05
N ALA A 246 -7.51 10.87 4.42
CA ALA A 246 -8.30 10.08 3.49
C ALA A 246 -9.34 10.92 2.75
N THR A 247 -9.70 12.10 3.28
CA THR A 247 -10.77 12.96 2.74
C THR A 247 -10.28 14.39 2.54
N VAL A 248 -10.77 15.05 1.48
CA VAL A 248 -10.51 16.48 1.25
C VAL A 248 -10.97 17.35 2.42
N LYS A 249 -12.10 16.99 3.06
CA LYS A 249 -12.61 17.70 4.24
C LYS A 249 -11.60 17.67 5.39
N ALA A 250 -11.01 16.51 5.67
CA ALA A 250 -9.99 16.38 6.71
C ALA A 250 -8.70 17.11 6.32
N ALA A 251 -8.32 17.09 5.04
CA ALA A 251 -7.16 17.85 4.54
C ALA A 251 -7.29 19.36 4.85
N HIS A 252 -8.46 19.95 4.56
CA HIS A 252 -8.72 21.36 4.90
C HIS A 252 -8.68 21.61 6.41
N ALA A 253 -9.36 20.79 7.21
CA ALA A 253 -9.41 20.98 8.66
C ALA A 253 -8.02 20.91 9.33
N VAL A 254 -7.19 19.97 8.88
CA VAL A 254 -5.81 19.84 9.37
C VAL A 254 -4.92 20.99 8.90
N HIS A 255 -5.09 21.42 7.64
CA HIS A 255 -4.36 22.55 7.07
C HIS A 255 -4.66 23.86 7.81
N GLU A 256 -5.94 24.16 8.03
CA GLU A 256 -6.39 25.33 8.79
C GLU A 256 -5.82 25.33 10.22
N ALA A 257 -5.93 24.21 10.93
CA ALA A 257 -5.41 24.11 12.29
C ALA A 257 -3.89 24.30 12.38
N LEU A 258 -3.14 23.83 11.37
CA LEU A 258 -1.70 24.05 11.29
C LEU A 258 -1.37 25.52 11.00
N GLN A 259 -2.11 26.17 10.11
CA GLN A 259 -1.95 27.59 9.83
C GLN A 259 -2.24 28.44 11.07
N ASP A 260 -3.31 28.14 11.81
CA ASP A 260 -3.67 28.81 13.06
C ASP A 260 -2.60 28.65 14.15
N ALA A 261 -1.89 27.51 14.14
CA ALA A 261 -0.74 27.26 15.01
C ALA A 261 0.56 27.94 14.54
N GLY A 262 0.52 28.70 13.44
CA GLY A 262 1.67 29.39 12.85
C GLY A 262 2.61 28.48 12.06
N GLU A 263 2.17 27.27 11.70
CA GLU A 263 2.96 26.32 10.94
C GLU A 263 2.89 26.60 9.43
N PRO A 264 4.02 26.76 8.72
CA PRO A 264 4.03 26.91 7.26
C PRO A 264 3.55 25.61 6.60
N ALA A 265 2.25 25.56 6.31
CA ALA A 265 1.57 24.39 5.78
C ALA A 265 0.93 24.66 4.41
N GLY A 266 1.14 23.72 3.48
CA GLY A 266 0.55 23.68 2.15
C GLY A 266 -0.57 22.65 2.11
N LEU A 267 -1.45 22.77 1.12
CA LEU A 267 -2.58 21.87 0.91
C LEU A 267 -2.48 21.24 -0.48
N TYR A 268 -2.67 19.92 -0.57
CA TYR A 268 -2.67 19.21 -1.85
C TYR A 268 -3.74 18.13 -1.92
N HIS A 269 -4.67 18.25 -2.87
CA HIS A 269 -5.65 17.20 -3.16
C HIS A 269 -6.20 17.29 -4.58
N GLY A 270 -6.83 16.20 -5.07
CA GLY A 270 -7.30 16.08 -6.45
C GLY A 270 -8.39 17.08 -6.90
N LYS A 271 -9.02 17.81 -5.97
CA LYS A 271 -9.98 18.89 -6.31
C LYS A 271 -9.33 20.27 -6.55
N LEU A 272 -8.05 20.44 -6.27
CA LEU A 272 -7.33 21.68 -6.59
C LEU A 272 -7.05 21.73 -8.09
N SER A 273 -7.01 22.94 -8.64
CA SER A 273 -6.58 23.15 -10.02
C SER A 273 -5.13 22.65 -10.23
N PRO A 274 -4.72 22.29 -11.46
CA PRO A 274 -3.34 21.95 -11.76
C PRO A 274 -2.34 23.03 -11.32
N GLN A 275 -2.70 24.31 -11.47
CA GLN A 275 -1.87 25.45 -11.08
C GLN A 275 -1.66 25.52 -9.56
N GLU A 276 -2.72 25.39 -8.77
CA GLU A 276 -2.63 25.38 -7.30
C GLU A 276 -1.81 24.18 -6.80
N ARG A 277 -2.00 23.01 -7.40
CA ARG A 277 -1.22 21.81 -7.07
C ARG A 277 0.27 22.00 -7.36
N GLY A 278 0.60 22.55 -8.53
CA GLY A 278 1.98 22.88 -8.90
C GLY A 278 2.61 23.85 -7.91
N ALA A 279 1.94 24.98 -7.64
CA ALA A 279 2.46 25.99 -6.71
C ALA A 279 2.68 25.43 -5.29
N ALA A 280 1.76 24.61 -4.77
CA ALA A 280 1.91 23.99 -3.45
C ALA A 280 3.06 22.97 -3.42
N GLN A 281 3.21 22.16 -4.48
CA GLN A 281 4.32 21.23 -4.62
C GLN A 281 5.66 21.98 -4.67
N ASP A 282 5.79 22.99 -5.53
CA ASP A 282 7.01 23.77 -5.69
C ASP A 282 7.41 24.46 -4.38
N ALA A 283 6.43 25.03 -3.65
CA ALA A 283 6.67 25.63 -2.34
C ALA A 283 7.20 24.62 -1.32
N PHE A 284 6.69 23.38 -1.31
CA PHE A 284 7.16 22.31 -0.42
C PHE A 284 8.54 21.77 -0.83
N MET A 285 8.75 21.56 -2.13
CA MET A 285 10.03 21.10 -2.68
C MET A 285 11.15 22.11 -2.41
N GLY A 286 10.86 23.40 -2.63
CA GLY A 286 11.78 24.52 -2.38
C GLY A 286 11.93 24.93 -0.90
N GLY A 287 11.21 24.29 0.03
CA GLY A 287 11.35 24.54 1.47
C GLY A 287 10.61 25.78 2.01
N HIS A 288 9.84 26.48 1.18
CA HIS A 288 8.96 27.58 1.61
C HIS A 288 7.80 27.11 2.48
N CYS A 289 7.37 25.86 2.26
CA CYS A 289 6.37 25.17 3.05
C CYS A 289 7.03 24.02 3.82
N ARG A 290 6.92 24.02 5.15
CA ARG A 290 7.48 22.95 5.99
C ARG A 290 6.61 21.70 5.93
N VAL A 291 5.29 21.85 5.96
CA VAL A 291 4.35 20.73 6.10
C VAL A 291 3.41 20.66 4.92
N MET A 292 3.38 19.54 4.20
CA MET A 292 2.33 19.31 3.20
C MET A 292 1.18 18.53 3.81
N VAL A 293 -0.02 19.10 3.83
CA VAL A 293 -1.25 18.39 4.18
C VAL A 293 -1.90 17.91 2.90
N ALA A 294 -2.15 16.60 2.79
CA ALA A 294 -2.61 16.06 1.52
C ALA A 294 -3.45 14.79 1.62
N THR A 295 -4.21 14.52 0.56
CA THR A 295 -4.74 13.18 0.31
C THR A 295 -3.70 12.31 -0.40
N ASN A 296 -4.02 11.04 -0.65
CA ASN A 296 -3.21 10.12 -1.46
C ASN A 296 -2.85 10.64 -2.88
N ALA A 297 -3.49 11.72 -3.34
CA ALA A 297 -3.13 12.42 -4.57
C ALA A 297 -1.72 13.04 -4.51
N PHE A 298 -1.25 13.41 -3.32
CA PHE A 298 0.12 13.90 -3.10
C PHE A 298 1.01 12.71 -2.78
N GLY A 299 1.38 11.94 -3.79
CA GLY A 299 2.18 10.76 -3.54
C GLY A 299 3.09 10.48 -4.71
N LEU A 300 2.52 9.93 -5.75
CA LEU A 300 3.27 9.39 -6.85
C LEU A 300 4.16 10.49 -7.49
N GLY A 301 5.49 10.32 -7.40
CA GLY A 301 6.48 11.25 -7.96
C GLY A 301 7.18 12.25 -7.04
N ILE A 302 6.82 12.37 -5.76
CA ILE A 302 7.55 13.28 -4.87
C ILE A 302 8.95 12.72 -4.61
N ASP A 303 9.99 13.49 -4.94
CA ASP A 303 11.39 13.15 -4.67
C ASP A 303 12.11 14.20 -3.81
N LYS A 304 11.55 14.48 -2.64
CA LYS A 304 12.21 15.27 -1.59
C LYS A 304 12.99 14.35 -0.66
N ALA A 305 14.32 14.44 -0.66
CA ALA A 305 15.19 13.51 0.05
C ALA A 305 15.06 13.60 1.59
N ASP A 306 14.76 14.80 2.08
CA ASP A 306 14.91 15.27 3.46
C ASP A 306 13.60 15.35 4.25
N ILE A 307 12.58 14.55 3.90
CA ILE A 307 11.33 14.47 4.67
C ILE A 307 11.60 13.77 6.02
N ARG A 308 11.38 14.48 7.13
CA ARG A 308 11.67 14.02 8.50
C ARG A 308 10.50 13.32 9.17
N PHE A 309 9.27 13.58 8.74
CA PHE A 309 8.13 12.86 9.25
C PHE A 309 7.01 12.68 8.23
N VAL A 310 6.28 11.59 8.38
CA VAL A 310 5.01 11.32 7.69
C VAL A 310 3.98 10.96 8.75
N LEU A 311 2.87 11.69 8.77
CA LEU A 311 1.76 11.50 9.69
C LEU A 311 0.52 11.09 8.92
N HIS A 312 -0.05 9.93 9.23
CA HIS A 312 -1.34 9.52 8.69
C HIS A 312 -2.41 9.93 9.70
N TYR A 313 -3.12 11.02 9.40
CA TYR A 313 -4.24 11.51 10.20
C TYR A 313 -5.45 10.56 10.14
N GLN A 314 -5.61 9.89 9.00
CA GLN A 314 -6.65 8.89 8.77
C GLN A 314 -6.01 7.60 8.25
N LEU A 315 -6.61 6.46 8.62
CA LEU A 315 -6.16 5.14 8.21
C LEU A 315 -6.11 4.99 6.68
N PRO A 316 -4.98 4.57 6.08
CA PRO A 316 -4.91 4.17 4.68
C PRO A 316 -5.79 2.95 4.37
N ALA A 317 -6.08 2.72 3.08
CA ALA A 317 -6.92 1.58 2.67
C ALA A 317 -6.19 0.24 2.79
N THR A 318 -4.88 0.22 2.56
CA THR A 318 -4.06 -1.00 2.52
C THR A 318 -2.67 -0.77 3.12
N LEU A 319 -1.95 -1.86 3.44
CA LEU A 319 -0.57 -1.78 3.94
C LEU A 319 0.41 -1.27 2.88
N GLU A 320 0.17 -1.57 1.60
CA GLU A 320 0.99 -1.07 0.49
C GLU A 320 0.90 0.45 0.39
N SER A 321 -0.32 1.00 0.50
CA SER A 321 -0.52 2.46 0.50
C SER A 321 0.21 3.10 1.67
N TYR A 322 0.04 2.57 2.89
CA TYR A 322 0.75 3.04 4.07
C TYR A 322 2.27 2.97 3.89
N TYR A 323 2.80 1.85 3.37
CA TYR A 323 4.23 1.66 3.17
C TYR A 323 4.81 2.63 2.13
N GLN A 324 4.11 2.84 1.01
CA GLN A 324 4.53 3.79 -0.02
C GLN A 324 4.51 5.24 0.52
N GLU A 325 3.45 5.61 1.25
CA GLU A 325 3.28 6.93 1.85
C GLU A 325 4.34 7.20 2.94
N ALA A 326 4.50 6.27 3.89
CA ALA A 326 5.53 6.34 4.94
C ALA A 326 6.95 6.35 4.35
N GLY A 327 7.19 5.59 3.28
CA GLY A 327 8.48 5.48 2.60
C GLY A 327 8.92 6.75 1.85
N ARG A 328 8.13 7.81 1.86
CA ARG A 328 8.57 9.14 1.41
C ARG A 328 9.54 9.79 2.37
N ALA A 329 9.47 9.43 3.65
CA ALA A 329 10.37 9.95 4.66
C ALA A 329 11.80 9.40 4.49
N GLY A 330 12.80 10.16 4.92
CA GLY A 330 14.18 9.69 5.14
C GLY A 330 14.88 9.08 3.92
N ARG A 331 14.64 9.60 2.70
CA ARG A 331 15.25 9.05 1.46
C ARG A 331 16.76 9.34 1.35
N ASP A 332 17.23 10.33 2.09
CA ASP A 332 18.64 10.61 2.40
C ASP A 332 19.29 9.54 3.30
N GLY A 333 18.50 8.66 3.92
CA GLY A 333 18.97 7.63 4.84
C GLY A 333 18.96 8.06 6.31
N GLU A 334 18.65 9.33 6.59
CA GLU A 334 18.54 9.85 7.95
C GLU A 334 17.24 9.39 8.61
N THR A 335 17.23 9.40 9.95
CA THR A 335 16.08 8.92 10.72
C THR A 335 14.84 9.77 10.42
N ALA A 336 13.71 9.11 10.19
CA ALA A 336 12.43 9.78 9.97
C ALA A 336 11.29 9.09 10.73
N LYS A 337 10.34 9.87 11.24
CA LYS A 337 9.22 9.39 12.05
C LYS A 337 7.99 9.16 11.19
N CYS A 338 7.47 7.94 11.15
CA CYS A 338 6.25 7.61 10.41
C CYS A 338 5.17 7.20 11.42
N THR A 339 4.21 8.10 11.67
CA THR A 339 3.17 7.90 12.68
C THR A 339 1.81 7.74 12.03
N LEU A 340 1.04 6.75 12.47
CA LEU A 340 -0.38 6.59 12.14
C LEU A 340 -1.23 6.95 13.36
N LEU A 341 -2.15 7.89 13.21
CA LEU A 341 -3.19 8.15 14.19
C LEU A 341 -4.35 7.19 13.92
N PHE A 342 -4.63 6.31 14.87
CA PHE A 342 -5.64 5.26 14.72
C PHE A 342 -6.89 5.58 15.54
N LEU A 343 -7.94 5.99 14.85
CA LEU A 343 -9.30 6.04 15.39
C LEU A 343 -10.11 4.88 14.83
N ARG A 344 -10.78 4.12 15.70
CA ARG A 344 -11.57 2.94 15.28
C ARG A 344 -12.62 3.28 14.22
N GLY A 345 -13.18 4.49 14.25
CA GLY A 345 -14.15 4.99 13.28
C GLY A 345 -13.60 5.14 11.85
N ASP A 346 -12.29 5.24 11.65
CA ASP A 346 -11.68 5.45 10.32
C ASP A 346 -11.89 4.26 9.39
N LYS A 347 -12.11 3.06 9.94
CA LYS A 347 -12.46 1.87 9.14
C LYS A 347 -13.69 2.14 8.28
N ALA A 348 -14.70 2.84 8.82
CA ALA A 348 -15.94 3.13 8.11
C ALA A 348 -15.72 4.07 6.91
N ILE A 349 -14.74 4.98 7.00
CA ILE A 349 -14.37 5.89 5.90
C ILE A 349 -13.83 5.07 4.71
N GLN A 350 -12.93 4.12 4.98
CA GLN A 350 -12.38 3.26 3.92
C GLN A 350 -13.45 2.33 3.34
N GLN A 351 -14.30 1.73 4.18
CA GLN A 351 -15.43 0.92 3.72
C GLN A 351 -16.39 1.69 2.82
N PHE A 352 -16.65 2.97 3.12
CA PHE A 352 -17.47 3.84 2.28
C PHE A 352 -16.85 4.03 0.88
N PHE A 353 -15.53 4.27 0.80
CA PHE A 353 -14.85 4.39 -0.50
C PHE A 353 -14.89 3.09 -1.30
N MET A 354 -14.71 1.94 -0.67
CA MET A 354 -14.75 0.65 -1.33
C MET A 354 -16.15 0.30 -1.84
N ALA A 355 -17.20 0.59 -1.07
CA ALA A 355 -18.59 0.35 -1.47
C ALA A 355 -18.99 1.13 -2.73
N GLY A 356 -18.35 2.28 -2.97
CA GLY A 356 -18.57 3.12 -4.15
C GLY A 356 -17.76 2.72 -5.40
N ARG A 357 -16.79 1.79 -5.29
CA ARG A 357 -15.89 1.40 -6.39
C ARG A 357 -16.41 0.25 -7.24
N TYR A 358 -16.96 -0.79 -6.63
CA TYR A 358 -17.30 -2.02 -7.34
C TYR A 358 -18.82 -2.26 -7.42
N PRO A 359 -19.39 -2.35 -8.64
CA PRO A 359 -20.79 -2.71 -8.81
C PRO A 359 -21.01 -4.20 -8.56
N GLY A 360 -22.10 -4.54 -7.87
CA GLY A 360 -22.58 -5.92 -7.74
C GLY A 360 -23.66 -6.26 -8.78
N GLU A 361 -24.12 -7.52 -8.77
CA GLU A 361 -25.21 -8.02 -9.62
C GLU A 361 -26.46 -7.13 -9.50
N GLU A 362 -26.79 -6.67 -8.29
CA GLU A 362 -27.92 -5.78 -8.02
C GLU A 362 -27.79 -4.42 -8.72
N ASP A 363 -26.58 -3.83 -8.75
CA ASP A 363 -26.37 -2.53 -9.39
C ASP A 363 -26.48 -2.65 -10.91
N ALA A 364 -25.89 -3.70 -11.48
CA ALA A 364 -25.99 -3.98 -12.91
C ALA A 364 -27.43 -4.29 -13.33
N THR A 365 -28.15 -5.06 -12.51
CA THR A 365 -29.58 -5.39 -12.72
C THR A 365 -30.43 -4.14 -12.66
N ALA A 366 -30.24 -3.27 -11.66
CA ALA A 366 -30.98 -2.02 -11.52
C ALA A 366 -30.76 -1.08 -12.70
N ILE A 367 -29.54 -1.01 -13.25
CA ILE A 367 -29.26 -0.23 -14.47
C ILE A 367 -30.01 -0.79 -15.66
N VAL A 368 -29.94 -2.11 -15.88
CA VAL A 368 -30.63 -2.75 -17.02
C VAL A 368 -32.14 -2.57 -16.91
N GLN A 369 -32.72 -2.75 -15.72
CA GLN A 369 -34.14 -2.52 -15.46
C GLN A 369 -34.53 -1.05 -15.69
N ALA A 370 -33.75 -0.10 -15.19
CA ALA A 370 -34.01 1.31 -15.42
C ALA A 370 -33.97 1.67 -16.91
N LEU A 371 -33.02 1.10 -17.68
CA LEU A 371 -32.90 1.33 -19.12
C LEU A 371 -33.97 0.61 -19.96
N GLN A 372 -34.74 -0.32 -19.37
CA GLN A 372 -35.93 -0.91 -20.01
C GLN A 372 -37.14 0.04 -19.94
N ASP A 373 -37.21 0.86 -18.90
CA ASP A 373 -38.24 1.90 -18.76
C ASP A 373 -37.95 3.09 -19.70
N LYS A 374 -38.99 3.87 -20.03
CA LYS A 374 -38.79 5.21 -20.60
C LYS A 374 -38.41 6.20 -19.49
N PRO A 375 -37.52 7.17 -19.74
CA PRO A 375 -37.25 8.24 -18.79
C PRO A 375 -38.53 9.06 -18.56
N ALA A 376 -38.84 9.42 -17.32
CA ALA A 376 -40.09 10.11 -16.98
C ALA A 376 -40.19 11.53 -17.56
N GLU A 377 -39.05 12.22 -17.71
CA GLU A 377 -38.98 13.66 -18.07
C GLU A 377 -37.98 13.94 -19.21
N ALA A 378 -37.63 12.93 -20.02
CA ALA A 378 -36.68 13.11 -21.13
C ALA A 378 -36.92 12.11 -22.27
N GLU A 379 -36.50 12.50 -23.48
CA GLU A 379 -36.57 11.62 -24.66
C GLU A 379 -35.59 10.43 -24.57
N ALA A 380 -34.52 10.55 -23.79
CA ALA A 380 -33.53 9.50 -23.63
C ALA A 380 -32.84 9.51 -22.25
N TRP A 381 -32.29 8.35 -21.87
CA TRP A 381 -31.58 8.21 -20.60
C TRP A 381 -30.24 8.93 -20.64
N SER A 382 -29.92 9.65 -19.56
CA SER A 382 -28.61 10.23 -19.31
C SER A 382 -28.08 9.72 -17.97
N LEU A 383 -26.77 9.86 -17.72
CA LEU A 383 -26.18 9.45 -16.44
C LEU A 383 -26.85 10.13 -15.22
N PRO A 384 -27.15 11.45 -15.22
CA PRO A 384 -27.90 12.09 -14.12
C PRO A 384 -29.29 11.51 -13.90
N LEU A 385 -30.05 11.24 -14.97
CA LEU A 385 -31.40 10.66 -14.87
C LEU A 385 -31.35 9.23 -14.33
N LEU A 386 -30.41 8.43 -14.84
CA LEU A 386 -30.19 7.07 -14.37
C LEU A 386 -29.78 7.06 -12.89
N GLN A 387 -28.94 8.02 -12.47
CA GLN A 387 -28.56 8.17 -11.08
C GLN A 387 -29.75 8.49 -10.17
N ALA A 388 -30.62 9.41 -10.59
CA ALA A 388 -31.82 9.76 -9.85
C ALA A 388 -32.79 8.56 -9.72
N LYS A 389 -32.96 7.77 -10.79
CA LYS A 389 -33.84 6.58 -10.82
C LYS A 389 -33.29 5.43 -9.98
N VAL A 390 -32.00 5.13 -10.11
CA VAL A 390 -31.37 3.94 -9.51
C VAL A 390 -30.91 4.21 -8.06
N GLY A 391 -30.69 5.48 -7.69
CA GLY A 391 -30.34 5.86 -6.31
C GLY A 391 -28.96 5.40 -5.85
N ARG A 392 -28.04 5.13 -6.78
CA ARG A 392 -26.67 4.66 -6.48
C ARG A 392 -25.63 5.76 -6.75
N PRO A 393 -24.45 5.72 -6.10
CA PRO A 393 -23.40 6.70 -6.34
C PRO A 393 -22.97 6.78 -7.82
N LYS A 394 -22.73 7.99 -8.32
CA LYS A 394 -22.31 8.26 -9.71
C LYS A 394 -21.12 7.41 -10.14
N SER A 395 -20.10 7.30 -9.30
CA SER A 395 -18.88 6.51 -9.58
C SER A 395 -19.22 5.03 -9.82
N LYS A 396 -20.09 4.46 -8.98
CA LYS A 396 -20.51 3.06 -9.07
C LYS A 396 -21.30 2.79 -10.34
N LEU A 397 -22.19 3.71 -10.72
CA LEU A 397 -22.94 3.65 -11.97
C LEU A 397 -22.03 3.75 -13.19
N GLN A 398 -21.02 4.63 -13.17
CA GLN A 398 -20.07 4.76 -14.27
C GLN A 398 -19.25 3.48 -14.49
N VAL A 399 -18.80 2.83 -13.42
CA VAL A 399 -18.10 1.54 -13.52
C VAL A 399 -19.02 0.46 -14.06
N ALA A 400 -20.24 0.35 -13.52
CA ALA A 400 -21.23 -0.63 -14.00
C ALA A 400 -21.60 -0.42 -15.47
N LEU A 401 -21.83 0.82 -15.90
CA LEU A 401 -22.07 1.16 -17.31
C LEU A 401 -20.86 0.81 -18.18
N GLY A 402 -19.63 1.02 -17.71
CA GLY A 402 -18.42 0.59 -18.40
C GLY A 402 -18.40 -0.92 -18.68
N LEU A 403 -18.81 -1.73 -17.70
CA LEU A 403 -18.91 -3.19 -17.85
C LEU A 403 -19.98 -3.60 -18.84
N LEU A 404 -21.18 -3.05 -18.68
CA LEU A 404 -22.30 -3.31 -19.59
C LEU A 404 -21.98 -2.88 -21.03
N ARG A 405 -21.17 -1.82 -21.21
CA ARG A 405 -20.68 -1.39 -22.53
C ARG A 405 -19.68 -2.34 -23.14
N LYS A 406 -18.69 -2.81 -22.37
CA LYS A 406 -17.68 -3.79 -22.83
C LYS A 406 -18.35 -5.04 -23.40
N ASP A 407 -19.43 -5.48 -22.77
CA ASP A 407 -20.20 -6.66 -23.16
C ASP A 407 -21.35 -6.40 -24.15
N ARG A 408 -21.42 -5.17 -24.67
CA ARG A 408 -22.43 -4.71 -25.63
C ARG A 408 -23.86 -4.94 -25.15
N ILE A 409 -24.11 -4.77 -23.85
CA ILE A 409 -25.44 -4.75 -23.22
C ILE A 409 -26.01 -3.33 -23.24
N VAL A 410 -25.17 -2.32 -22.99
CA VAL A 410 -25.52 -0.90 -23.02
C VAL A 410 -24.64 -0.16 -24.03
N ALA A 411 -25.18 0.85 -24.70
CA ALA A 411 -24.43 1.82 -25.48
C ALA A 411 -24.55 3.22 -24.87
N MET A 412 -23.49 4.01 -25.04
CA MET A 412 -23.46 5.43 -24.73
C MET A 412 -23.06 6.18 -26.00
N ALA A 413 -23.92 7.09 -26.47
CA ALA A 413 -23.64 7.95 -27.61
C ALA A 413 -22.70 9.11 -27.20
N ARG A 414 -22.18 9.84 -28.21
CA ARG A 414 -21.19 10.92 -27.99
C ARG A 414 -21.75 12.10 -27.20
N ASP A 415 -23.05 12.31 -27.27
CA ASP A 415 -23.84 13.29 -26.52
C ASP A 415 -24.12 12.84 -25.06
N GLY A 416 -23.67 11.65 -24.66
CA GLY A 416 -23.88 11.10 -23.32
C GLY A 416 -25.18 10.29 -23.16
N THR A 417 -25.92 10.09 -24.24
CA THR A 417 -27.20 9.38 -24.23
C THR A 417 -27.01 7.86 -24.07
N LEU A 418 -27.75 7.25 -23.15
CA LEU A 418 -27.68 5.83 -22.80
C LEU A 418 -28.84 5.03 -23.41
N ARG A 419 -28.53 3.86 -23.97
CA ARG A 419 -29.55 2.93 -24.47
C ARG A 419 -29.17 1.48 -24.27
N LEU A 420 -30.17 0.62 -24.12
CA LEU A 420 -29.99 -0.83 -24.10
C LEU A 420 -29.74 -1.34 -25.53
N LEU A 421 -28.74 -2.21 -25.71
CA LEU A 421 -28.38 -2.80 -27.01
C LEU A 421 -29.01 -4.18 -27.23
N LYS A 422 -29.32 -4.89 -26.15
CA LYS A 422 -29.91 -6.24 -26.16
C LYS A 422 -31.18 -6.21 -25.34
N THR A 423 -32.19 -6.97 -25.71
CA THR A 423 -33.41 -7.19 -24.90
C THR A 423 -33.46 -8.66 -24.49
N GLY A 424 -33.77 -8.94 -23.22
CA GLY A 424 -33.82 -10.32 -22.69
C GLY A 424 -33.51 -10.43 -21.20
N ALA A 425 -33.48 -11.66 -20.69
CA ALA A 425 -33.07 -11.96 -19.32
C ALA A 425 -31.53 -11.98 -19.22
N PHE A 426 -30.95 -11.09 -18.43
CA PHE A 426 -29.49 -10.96 -18.31
C PHE A 426 -28.92 -11.58 -17.02
N GLY A 427 -29.73 -12.20 -16.16
CA GLY A 427 -29.34 -12.56 -14.79
C GLY A 427 -28.01 -13.33 -14.68
N GLU A 428 -27.88 -14.45 -15.39
CA GLU A 428 -26.64 -15.25 -15.39
C GLU A 428 -25.44 -14.46 -15.95
N ARG A 429 -25.66 -13.72 -17.04
CA ARG A 429 -24.60 -12.92 -17.67
C ARG A 429 -24.14 -11.74 -16.81
N LEU A 430 -25.05 -11.07 -16.10
CA LEU A 430 -24.72 -9.99 -15.17
C LEU A 430 -23.95 -10.53 -13.97
N ARG A 431 -24.28 -11.74 -13.51
CA ARG A 431 -23.54 -12.42 -12.45
C ARG A 431 -22.10 -12.71 -12.88
N GLU A 432 -21.90 -13.31 -14.06
CA GLU A 432 -20.56 -13.54 -14.61
C GLU A 432 -19.75 -12.24 -14.73
N LEU A 433 -20.38 -11.16 -15.22
CA LEU A 433 -19.72 -9.86 -15.40
C LEU A 433 -19.32 -9.19 -14.08
N THR A 434 -20.07 -9.46 -13.02
CA THR A 434 -19.86 -8.85 -11.70
C THR A 434 -19.07 -9.76 -10.74
N GLU A 435 -18.89 -11.05 -11.06
CA GLU A 435 -18.15 -12.00 -10.22
C GLU A 435 -16.70 -11.58 -9.99
N GLY A 436 -15.99 -11.12 -11.04
CA GLY A 436 -14.62 -10.60 -10.92
C GLY A 436 -14.52 -9.39 -9.99
N TYR A 437 -15.57 -8.58 -9.93
CA TYR A 437 -15.68 -7.44 -9.02
C TYR A 437 -16.06 -7.85 -7.60
N GLY A 438 -16.82 -8.94 -7.44
CA GLY A 438 -17.06 -9.59 -6.15
C GLY A 438 -15.75 -10.02 -5.50
N LYS A 439 -14.90 -10.75 -6.26
CA LYS A 439 -13.55 -11.14 -5.81
C LYS A 439 -12.70 -9.94 -5.44
N LYS A 440 -12.67 -8.89 -6.29
CA LYS A 440 -11.91 -7.66 -5.99
C LYS A 440 -12.41 -6.94 -4.73
N ARG A 441 -13.71 -6.94 -4.48
CA ARG A 441 -14.30 -6.38 -3.25
C ARG A 441 -13.87 -7.16 -2.01
N ASP A 442 -13.83 -8.49 -2.08
CA ASP A 442 -13.38 -9.32 -0.96
C ASP A 442 -11.89 -9.10 -0.67
N LEU A 443 -11.04 -9.02 -1.70
CA LEU A 443 -9.62 -8.69 -1.56
C LEU A 443 -9.40 -7.31 -0.92
N ASP A 444 -10.10 -6.28 -1.38
CA ASP A 444 -10.00 -4.95 -0.79
C ASP A 444 -10.41 -4.99 0.69
N ARG A 445 -11.45 -5.77 1.05
CA ARG A 445 -11.89 -5.94 2.46
C ARG A 445 -10.81 -6.59 3.30
N GLU A 446 -10.20 -7.67 2.80
CA GLU A 446 -9.10 -8.34 3.48
C GLU A 446 -7.86 -7.43 3.63
N ALA A 447 -7.56 -6.62 2.62
CA ALA A 447 -6.48 -5.63 2.69
C ALA A 447 -6.73 -4.57 3.76
N LEU A 448 -7.97 -4.07 3.88
CA LEU A 448 -8.34 -3.15 4.95
C LEU A 448 -8.27 -3.81 6.34
N GLU A 449 -8.69 -5.07 6.45
CA GLU A 449 -8.59 -5.82 7.70
C GLU A 449 -7.13 -6.03 8.13
N ARG A 450 -6.24 -6.31 7.18
CA ARG A 450 -4.79 -6.34 7.43
C ARG A 450 -4.24 -4.99 7.91
N MET A 451 -4.69 -3.88 7.32
CA MET A 451 -4.29 -2.54 7.77
C MET A 451 -4.79 -2.22 9.20
N VAL A 452 -6.01 -2.65 9.54
CA VAL A 452 -6.56 -2.54 10.91
C VAL A 452 -5.77 -3.42 11.89
N PHE A 453 -5.45 -4.66 11.50
CA PHE A 453 -4.59 -5.54 12.29
C PHE A 453 -3.23 -4.89 12.56
N TYR A 454 -2.59 -4.32 11.53
CA TYR A 454 -1.33 -3.59 11.69
C TYR A 454 -1.44 -2.43 12.67
N ALA A 455 -2.56 -1.70 12.70
CA ALA A 455 -2.76 -0.61 13.65
C ALA A 455 -2.88 -1.11 15.11
N GLN A 456 -3.49 -2.28 15.31
CA GLN A 456 -3.85 -2.80 16.64
C GLN A 456 -2.85 -3.81 17.21
N THR A 457 -2.02 -4.42 16.39
CA THR A 457 -1.07 -5.47 16.81
C THR A 457 -0.09 -4.99 17.86
N GLY A 458 0.33 -5.90 18.74
CA GLY A 458 1.45 -5.72 19.67
C GLY A 458 2.79 -6.23 19.11
N GLN A 459 2.79 -6.84 17.92
CA GLN A 459 4.00 -7.34 17.27
C GLN A 459 4.87 -6.21 16.73
N CYS A 460 6.14 -6.49 16.44
CA CYS A 460 7.01 -5.55 15.74
C CYS A 460 6.33 -5.02 14.46
N ARG A 461 6.25 -3.70 14.29
CA ARG A 461 5.60 -3.07 13.12
C ARG A 461 6.26 -3.49 11.82
N TRP A 462 7.59 -3.49 11.80
CA TRP A 462 8.39 -3.90 10.65
C TRP A 462 8.23 -5.38 10.33
N ARG A 463 8.07 -6.25 11.34
CA ARG A 463 7.79 -7.67 11.11
C ARG A 463 6.49 -7.83 10.32
N VAL A 464 5.41 -7.22 10.79
CA VAL A 464 4.08 -7.31 10.13
C VAL A 464 4.11 -6.75 8.71
N LEU A 465 4.83 -5.65 8.47
CA LEU A 465 4.99 -5.10 7.12
C LEU A 465 5.80 -6.01 6.21
N LEU A 466 6.92 -6.56 6.69
CA LEU A 466 7.75 -7.43 5.88
C LEU A 466 7.06 -8.76 5.59
N GLU A 467 6.38 -9.38 6.57
CA GLU A 467 5.56 -10.58 6.34
C GLU A 467 4.46 -10.36 5.29
N HIS A 468 4.01 -9.11 5.08
CA HIS A 468 3.02 -8.77 4.05
C HIS A 468 3.65 -8.45 2.69
N LEU A 469 4.85 -7.87 2.67
CA LEU A 469 5.51 -7.39 1.44
C LEU A 469 6.53 -8.39 0.85
N GLU A 470 7.08 -9.26 1.68
CA GLU A 470 8.16 -10.21 1.38
C GLU A 470 7.87 -11.57 2.02
N ASP A 471 7.81 -12.62 1.20
CA ASP A 471 7.68 -13.98 1.70
C ASP A 471 8.96 -14.41 2.46
N GLY A 472 8.78 -14.96 3.66
CA GLY A 472 9.87 -15.56 4.44
C GLY A 472 10.81 -14.60 5.15
N SER A 473 10.39 -13.36 5.44
CA SER A 473 11.23 -12.40 6.19
C SER A 473 11.64 -12.95 7.57
N PRO A 474 12.95 -12.98 7.91
CA PRO A 474 13.43 -13.49 9.19
C PRO A 474 13.33 -12.45 10.33
N LEU A 475 12.83 -11.23 10.06
CA LEU A 475 12.87 -10.15 11.03
C LEU A 475 11.78 -10.31 12.11
N GLU A 476 12.17 -10.72 13.31
CA GLU A 476 11.23 -10.81 14.44
C GLU A 476 11.01 -9.47 15.15
N ARG A 477 12.10 -8.71 15.37
CA ARG A 477 12.10 -7.42 16.08
C ARG A 477 13.05 -6.45 15.38
N CYS A 478 12.54 -5.27 15.03
CA CYS A 478 13.36 -4.18 14.46
C CYS A 478 14.04 -3.31 15.53
N GLU A 479 13.67 -3.52 16.79
CA GLU A 479 14.19 -2.81 17.97
C GLU A 479 13.85 -1.31 18.10
N HIS A 480 13.35 -0.66 17.05
CA HIS A 480 13.14 0.78 17.04
C HIS A 480 11.69 1.24 16.82
N CYS A 481 10.77 0.39 16.39
CA CYS A 481 9.35 0.75 16.31
C CYS A 481 8.74 0.93 17.71
N ASP A 482 7.59 1.60 17.78
CA ASP A 482 6.82 1.81 19.02
C ASP A 482 6.60 0.51 19.82
N ASN A 483 6.20 -0.58 19.15
CA ASN A 483 5.96 -1.86 19.80
C ASN A 483 7.25 -2.51 20.33
N CYS A 484 8.34 -2.48 19.56
CA CYS A 484 9.62 -3.01 20.03
C CYS A 484 10.15 -2.24 21.24
N ARG A 485 10.00 -0.90 21.26
CA ARG A 485 10.36 -0.08 22.43
C ARG A 485 9.50 -0.42 23.64
N ARG A 486 8.19 -0.62 23.45
CA ARG A 486 7.28 -1.04 24.53
C ARG A 486 7.64 -2.42 25.08
N ILE A 487 7.95 -3.38 24.21
CA ILE A 487 8.38 -4.72 24.60
C ILE A 487 9.67 -4.65 25.41
N LYS A 488 10.70 -3.95 24.91
CA LYS A 488 11.97 -3.76 25.65
C LYS A 488 11.74 -3.12 27.02
N ALA A 489 10.87 -2.11 27.12
CA ALA A 489 10.55 -1.47 28.39
C ALA A 489 9.86 -2.45 29.37
N HIS A 490 8.95 -3.29 28.89
CA HIS A 490 8.30 -4.31 29.72
C HIS A 490 9.29 -5.41 30.15
N GLU A 491 10.15 -5.87 29.25
CA GLU A 491 11.21 -6.85 29.56
C GLU A 491 12.15 -6.32 30.64
N ALA A 492 12.55 -5.04 30.58
CA ALA A 492 13.39 -4.42 31.60
C ALA A 492 12.70 -4.37 32.99
N VAL A 493 11.39 -4.10 33.03
CA VAL A 493 10.62 -4.14 34.29
C VAL A 493 10.54 -5.56 34.86
N VAL A 494 10.32 -6.56 34.00
CA VAL A 494 10.29 -7.97 34.43
C VAL A 494 11.65 -8.41 34.95
N GLU A 495 12.73 -8.03 34.27
CA GLU A 495 14.10 -8.35 34.70
C GLU A 495 14.45 -7.71 36.05
N ASP A 496 14.07 -6.45 36.26
CA ASP A 496 14.23 -5.76 37.55
C ASP A 496 13.44 -6.45 38.68
N LEU A 497 12.20 -6.89 38.42
CA LEU A 497 11.40 -7.66 39.39
C LEU A 497 12.03 -9.01 39.72
N LEU A 498 12.55 -9.72 38.71
CA LEU A 498 13.26 -10.99 38.93
C LEU A 498 14.54 -10.81 39.73
N ARG A 499 15.31 -9.74 39.47
CA ARG A 499 16.52 -9.41 40.25
C ARG A 499 16.20 -9.11 41.71
N ARG A 500 15.18 -8.26 41.97
CA ARG A 500 14.75 -7.93 43.33
C ARG A 500 14.25 -9.15 44.11
N ASN A 501 13.62 -10.10 43.42
CA ASN A 501 13.19 -11.35 44.03
C ASN A 501 14.34 -12.35 44.21
N GLY A 502 15.38 -12.30 43.37
CA GLY A 502 16.58 -13.13 43.48
C GLY A 502 17.62 -12.63 44.49
N GLU A 503 17.58 -11.36 44.90
CA GLU A 503 18.42 -10.79 45.97
C GLU A 503 17.89 -11.10 47.39
N VAL A 504 16.73 -11.76 47.51
CA VAL A 504 16.24 -12.32 48.77
C VAL A 504 16.80 -13.73 48.97
N GLY A 505 18.05 -13.80 49.45
CA GLY A 505 18.60 -14.91 50.25
C GLY A 505 18.93 -16.23 49.56
N ASP A 506 20.22 -16.46 49.34
CA ASP A 506 20.85 -17.74 48.99
C ASP A 506 20.92 -18.71 50.22
N ASP A 507 19.91 -18.68 51.08
CA ASP A 507 19.81 -19.49 52.31
C ASP A 507 18.38 -20.02 52.55
N ALA A 508 17.73 -20.42 51.46
CA ALA A 508 16.59 -21.31 51.53
C ALA A 508 16.82 -22.44 50.53
N VAL A 509 17.08 -23.63 51.06
CA VAL A 509 16.94 -24.89 50.33
C VAL A 509 15.63 -24.82 49.56
N VAL A 510 15.71 -24.81 48.22
CA VAL A 510 14.55 -24.97 47.36
C VAL A 510 14.12 -26.44 47.51
N GLU A 511 13.40 -26.74 48.58
CA GLU A 511 12.37 -27.76 48.49
C GLU A 511 11.40 -27.28 47.42
N GLU A 512 11.11 -28.14 46.45
CA GLU A 512 10.04 -27.92 45.49
C GLU A 512 8.77 -27.54 46.28
N GLU A 513 8.39 -26.26 46.27
CA GLU A 513 7.05 -25.81 46.66
C GLU A 513 6.04 -26.29 45.61
N THR A 514 5.87 -27.60 45.55
CA THR A 514 4.57 -28.17 45.33
C THR A 514 3.76 -27.97 46.61
N SER A 515 2.51 -27.52 46.47
CA SER A 515 1.47 -27.50 47.51
C SER A 515 1.41 -26.29 48.47
N GLY A 516 1.06 -25.12 47.94
CA GLY A 516 0.03 -24.32 48.64
C GLY A 516 -1.24 -25.16 48.78
N PRO A 517 -1.97 -25.13 49.93
CA PRO A 517 -3.10 -26.04 50.16
C PRO A 517 -4.12 -25.91 49.04
N THR A 518 -4.33 -27.00 48.30
CA THR A 518 -5.32 -27.04 47.21
C THR A 518 -6.71 -26.84 47.82
N VAL A 519 -7.30 -25.66 47.58
CA VAL A 519 -8.64 -25.27 48.09
C VAL A 519 -9.73 -26.17 47.52
N PHE A 520 -9.46 -26.77 46.35
CA PHE A 520 -10.35 -27.66 45.61
C PHE A 520 -9.63 -28.96 45.28
N THR A 521 -10.38 -30.06 45.28
CA THR A 521 -9.92 -31.40 44.90
C THR A 521 -10.61 -31.84 43.61
N ARG A 522 -9.92 -32.65 42.80
CA ARG A 522 -10.52 -33.27 41.60
C ARG A 522 -11.83 -33.98 41.98
N GLY A 523 -12.91 -33.68 41.26
CA GLY A 523 -14.26 -34.16 41.53
C GLY A 523 -15.16 -33.19 42.30
N ASP A 524 -14.62 -32.08 42.84
CA ASP A 524 -15.43 -31.07 43.52
C ASP A 524 -16.43 -30.43 42.56
N LEU A 525 -17.71 -30.39 42.98
CA LEU A 525 -18.73 -29.60 42.31
C LEU A 525 -18.52 -28.12 42.66
N VAL A 526 -18.31 -27.31 41.63
CA VAL A 526 -18.04 -25.88 41.77
C VAL A 526 -18.94 -25.05 40.87
N GLU A 527 -19.09 -23.78 41.21
CA GLU A 527 -19.87 -22.80 40.46
C GLU A 527 -18.99 -21.59 40.15
N VAL A 528 -18.94 -21.23 38.86
CA VAL A 528 -18.21 -20.08 38.34
C VAL A 528 -19.22 -19.08 37.79
N ARG A 529 -19.19 -17.83 38.29
CA ARG A 529 -20.25 -16.81 38.08
C ARG A 529 -20.72 -16.64 36.62
N ARG A 530 -19.82 -16.79 35.64
CA ARG A 530 -20.13 -16.60 34.21
C ARG A 530 -20.46 -17.90 33.47
N TYR A 531 -20.03 -19.05 33.98
CA TYR A 531 -20.08 -20.35 33.28
C TYR A 531 -21.01 -21.36 33.96
N GLY A 532 -21.54 -21.03 35.13
CA GLY A 532 -22.42 -21.91 35.88
C GLY A 532 -21.65 -23.01 36.60
N ARG A 533 -22.28 -24.18 36.75
CA ARG A 533 -21.73 -25.30 37.53
C ARG A 533 -20.88 -26.22 36.67
N GLY A 534 -19.77 -26.69 37.26
CA GLY A 534 -18.89 -27.67 36.67
C GLY A 534 -18.21 -28.52 37.72
N VAL A 535 -17.36 -29.44 37.27
CA VAL A 535 -16.60 -30.36 38.12
C VAL A 535 -15.12 -30.04 37.98
N VAL A 536 -14.42 -29.93 39.10
CA VAL A 536 -12.96 -29.71 39.11
C VAL A 536 -12.27 -30.95 38.55
N GLU A 537 -11.49 -30.77 37.50
CA GLU A 537 -10.68 -31.83 36.89
C GLU A 537 -9.24 -31.80 37.42
N GLU A 538 -8.67 -30.62 37.57
CA GLU A 538 -7.34 -30.40 38.13
C GLU A 538 -7.35 -29.14 39.00
N ALA A 539 -6.60 -29.15 40.10
CA ALA A 539 -6.48 -27.98 40.97
C ALA A 539 -5.08 -27.92 41.60
N SER A 540 -4.50 -26.73 41.57
CA SER A 540 -3.29 -26.33 42.29
C SER A 540 -3.62 -25.14 43.21
N GLY A 541 -2.65 -24.70 44.01
CA GLY A 541 -2.81 -23.48 44.82
C GLY A 541 -3.06 -22.20 44.00
N THR A 542 -2.74 -22.21 42.70
CA THR A 542 -2.80 -21.02 41.83
C THR A 542 -3.80 -21.15 40.68
N GLN A 543 -4.33 -22.34 40.41
CA GLN A 543 -5.22 -22.57 39.28
C GLN A 543 -6.19 -23.73 39.53
N VAL A 544 -7.44 -23.59 39.10
CA VAL A 544 -8.47 -24.62 39.14
C VAL A 544 -9.07 -24.79 37.76
N THR A 545 -8.95 -25.99 37.20
CA THR A 545 -9.52 -26.36 35.91
C THR A 545 -10.86 -27.06 36.13
N VAL A 546 -11.91 -26.52 35.51
CA VAL A 546 -13.29 -26.95 35.66
C VAL A 546 -13.84 -27.42 34.31
N VAL A 547 -14.47 -28.59 34.32
CA VAL A 547 -15.23 -29.15 33.20
C VAL A 547 -16.71 -28.84 33.40
N PHE A 548 -17.32 -28.20 32.41
CA PHE A 548 -18.75 -27.85 32.43
C PHE A 548 -19.61 -28.90 31.70
N ALA A 549 -20.93 -28.84 31.85
CA ALA A 549 -21.87 -29.78 31.23
C ALA A 549 -21.80 -29.81 29.70
N ASP A 550 -21.34 -28.73 29.07
CA ASP A 550 -21.07 -28.64 27.62
C ASP A 550 -19.74 -29.27 27.20
N ARG A 551 -19.04 -29.94 28.14
CA ARG A 551 -17.69 -30.52 28.00
C ARG A 551 -16.58 -29.51 27.75
N SER A 552 -16.83 -28.20 27.91
CA SER A 552 -15.77 -27.21 27.85
C SER A 552 -14.87 -27.30 29.09
N ARG A 553 -13.56 -27.27 28.85
CA ARG A 553 -12.51 -27.21 29.88
C ARG A 553 -12.01 -25.78 30.01
N ARG A 554 -12.02 -25.22 31.21
CA ARG A 554 -11.52 -23.85 31.46
C ARG A 554 -10.81 -23.77 32.80
N SER A 555 -9.72 -23.01 32.82
CA SER A 555 -8.92 -22.78 34.03
C SER A 555 -9.19 -21.40 34.61
N PHE A 556 -9.33 -21.33 35.94
CA PHE A 556 -9.64 -20.13 36.71
C PHE A 556 -8.69 -19.99 37.89
N LEU A 557 -8.51 -18.78 38.41
CA LEU A 557 -7.88 -18.62 39.73
C LEU A 557 -8.86 -19.11 40.82
N PRO A 558 -8.39 -19.76 41.90
CA PRO A 558 -9.24 -20.35 42.94
C PRO A 558 -10.29 -19.40 43.53
N GLU A 559 -9.98 -18.11 43.66
CA GLU A 559 -10.87 -17.06 44.17
C GLU A 559 -12.13 -16.81 43.33
N PHE A 560 -12.11 -17.15 42.04
CA PHE A 560 -13.26 -17.02 41.12
C PHE A 560 -14.14 -18.27 41.07
N VAL A 561 -13.79 -19.30 41.83
CA VAL A 561 -14.48 -20.59 41.86
C VAL A 561 -15.09 -20.77 43.26
N ARG A 562 -16.36 -21.19 43.35
CA ARG A 562 -17.03 -21.45 44.64
C ARG A 562 -17.51 -22.89 44.73
N ARG A 563 -17.37 -23.56 45.88
CA ARG A 563 -17.95 -24.90 46.09
C ARG A 563 -19.47 -24.85 45.98
N ALA A 564 -20.06 -25.69 45.14
CA ALA A 564 -21.50 -25.81 44.99
C ALA A 564 -22.04 -26.84 46.01
N LYS A 565 -23.11 -26.51 46.73
CA LYS A 565 -23.79 -27.47 47.62
C LYS A 565 -24.50 -28.55 46.78
N ALA A 566 -24.31 -29.82 47.12
CA ALA A 566 -25.06 -30.93 46.55
C ALA A 566 -26.56 -30.75 46.83
N ARG A 567 -27.42 -30.87 45.80
CA ARG A 567 -28.88 -30.93 46.02
C ARG A 567 -29.19 -32.28 46.67
N SER A 568 -29.86 -32.25 47.83
CA SER A 568 -30.50 -33.43 48.40
C SER A 568 -31.58 -33.94 47.44
N GLY A 569 -31.38 -35.12 46.87
CA GLY A 569 -32.44 -35.97 46.30
C GLY A 569 -32.83 -35.75 44.83
N LYS A 570 -32.23 -36.50 43.92
CA LYS A 570 -32.79 -37.71 43.27
C LYS A 570 -31.88 -38.12 42.11
N ALA A 571 -31.53 -39.40 42.10
CA ALA A 571 -30.55 -40.03 41.22
C ALA A 571 -30.87 -39.88 39.72
N GLY A 572 -29.82 -39.61 38.95
CA GLY A 572 -29.77 -39.72 37.49
C GLY A 572 -28.32 -39.89 37.10
N ALA A 573 -27.88 -41.14 36.98
CA ALA A 573 -26.53 -41.52 36.63
C ALA A 573 -26.14 -40.99 35.25
N VAL A 574 -24.95 -40.39 35.14
CA VAL A 574 -24.18 -40.41 33.89
C VAL A 574 -22.76 -40.83 34.25
N ALA A 575 -22.39 -41.99 33.73
CA ALA A 575 -21.18 -42.72 33.99
C ALA A 575 -19.93 -41.95 33.54
N ALA A 576 -18.87 -42.06 34.35
CA ALA A 576 -17.49 -41.85 33.93
C ALA A 576 -16.91 -43.18 33.45
N ALA A 577 -16.30 -43.21 32.26
CA ALA A 577 -15.12 -44.01 31.90
C ALA A 577 -14.80 -43.86 30.40
N PRO A 578 -13.53 -44.03 29.96
CA PRO A 578 -12.26 -43.74 30.62
C PRO A 578 -11.65 -42.40 30.19
#